data_AF-A0A972XB37-F1
#
_entry.id   AF-A0A972XB37-F1
#
_cell.length_a   1.000
_cell.length_b   1.000
_cell.length_c   1.000
_cell.angle_alpha   90.00
_cell.angle_beta   90.00
_cell.angle_gamma   90.00
#
_symmetry.space_group_name_H-M   'P 1'
#
loop_
_entity.id
_entity.type
_entity.pdbx_description
1 polymer ?
#
loop_
_entity_poly.entity_id
_entity_poly.type
_entity_poly.pdbx_seq_one_letter_code
_entity_poly.pdbx_strand_id
1 'polypeptide(L)'
;VLPSEWPPPPGIRPFVIEAKTMPPNTLPANTLAVHCGADRVRIWLSPELVDFSRPVNITLDGRKLLKDAIVPDKRLLLEDIRLRTDRQHPFWAVVDWEKRPATSPE
;
A
#
# COMPACT_ATOMS: atom_id res chain seq x y z
N VAL A 1 -11.32 2.87 -21.82
CA VAL A 1 -10.65 3.42 -23.03
C VAL A 1 -9.81 2.30 -23.57
N LEU A 2 -10.18 1.76 -24.73
CA LEU A 2 -9.31 0.80 -25.39
C LEU A 2 -8.01 1.50 -25.79
N PRO A 3 -6.87 0.80 -25.88
CA PRO A 3 -5.61 1.43 -26.30
C PRO A 3 -5.72 2.17 -27.65
N SER A 4 -6.60 1.71 -28.55
CA SER A 4 -6.90 2.34 -29.84
C SER A 4 -7.68 3.65 -29.76
N GLU A 5 -8.30 3.96 -28.61
CA GLU A 5 -9.15 5.14 -28.38
C GLU A 5 -8.43 6.23 -27.56
N TRP A 6 -7.11 6.16 -27.48
CA TRP A 6 -6.30 7.17 -26.80
C TRP A 6 -6.03 8.37 -27.74
N PRO A 7 -6.17 9.64 -27.28
CA PRO A 7 -6.47 10.07 -25.91
C PRO A 7 -7.96 10.01 -25.54
N PRO A 8 -8.28 9.82 -24.25
CA PRO A 8 -9.67 9.75 -23.79
C PRO A 8 -10.43 11.07 -24.00
N PRO A 9 -11.79 11.01 -24.08
CA PRO A 9 -12.63 12.19 -24.07
C PRO A 9 -12.33 13.16 -22.91
N PRO A 10 -12.61 14.46 -23.08
CA PRO A 10 -12.45 15.46 -22.02
C PRO A 10 -13.19 15.07 -20.73
N GLY A 11 -12.57 15.31 -19.58
CA GLY A 11 -13.15 15.03 -18.27
C GLY A 11 -12.86 13.64 -17.71
N ILE A 12 -12.33 12.71 -18.49
CA ILE A 12 -11.82 11.44 -17.97
C ILE A 12 -10.48 11.70 -17.28
N ARG A 13 -10.41 11.32 -15.99
CA ARG A 13 -9.18 11.39 -15.21
C ARG A 13 -8.57 9.99 -15.07
N PRO A 14 -7.24 9.84 -15.22
CA PRO A 14 -6.60 8.57 -14.95
C PRO A 14 -6.76 8.20 -13.47
N PHE A 15 -6.83 6.90 -13.20
CA PHE A 15 -6.71 6.39 -11.86
C PHE A 15 -5.25 6.53 -11.41
N VAL A 16 -5.01 7.25 -10.32
CA VAL A 16 -3.66 7.48 -9.79
C VAL A 16 -3.43 6.58 -8.59
N ILE A 17 -2.30 5.87 -8.63
CA ILE A 17 -1.75 5.14 -7.48
C ILE A 17 -0.35 5.70 -7.25
N GLU A 18 -0.11 6.22 -6.06
CA GLU A 18 1.19 6.74 -5.65
C GLU A 18 1.53 6.24 -4.25
N ALA A 19 2.81 5.96 -4.03
CA ALA A 19 3.33 5.65 -2.71
C ALA A 19 4.72 6.26 -2.55
N LYS A 20 4.97 6.86 -1.40
CA LYS A 20 6.26 7.48 -1.06
C LYS A 20 6.73 7.04 0.32
N THR A 21 7.93 6.48 0.37
CA THR A 21 8.64 6.26 1.63
C THR A 21 9.46 7.49 1.97
N MET A 22 9.46 7.87 3.24
CA MET A 22 10.39 8.87 3.74
C MET A 22 11.69 8.17 4.18
N PRO A 23 12.87 8.73 3.89
CA PRO A 23 14.12 8.04 4.19
C PRO A 23 14.30 7.80 5.70
N PRO A 24 14.86 6.65 6.11
CA PRO A 24 15.00 6.27 7.52
C PRO A 24 15.99 7.13 8.31
N ASN A 25 16.76 8.00 7.65
CA ASN A 25 17.66 8.96 8.30
C ASN A 25 16.95 10.25 8.74
N THR A 26 15.69 10.46 8.34
CA THR A 26 14.95 11.70 8.60
C THR A 26 13.98 11.55 9.78
N LEU A 27 13.53 10.32 10.09
CA LEU A 27 12.54 10.05 11.14
C LEU A 27 12.88 8.76 11.92
N PRO A 28 12.49 8.66 13.21
CA PRO A 28 12.73 7.47 14.04
C PRO A 28 11.86 6.26 13.67
N ALA A 29 10.79 6.47 12.88
CA ALA A 29 9.86 5.44 12.42
C ALA A 29 9.78 5.41 10.89
N ASN A 30 9.44 4.24 10.33
CA ASN A 30 9.13 4.14 8.90
C ASN A 30 7.87 4.96 8.62
N THR A 31 7.92 5.85 7.63
CA THR A 31 6.75 6.63 7.22
C THR A 31 6.47 6.39 5.74
N LEU A 32 5.26 5.89 5.47
CA LEU A 32 4.76 5.60 4.13
C LEU A 32 3.49 6.42 3.90
N ALA A 33 3.51 7.27 2.88
CA ALA A 33 2.34 7.98 2.41
C ALA A 33 1.84 7.34 1.10
N VAL A 34 0.57 6.96 1.07
CA VAL A 34 -0.08 6.31 -0.07
C VAL A 34 -1.24 7.17 -0.54
N HIS A 35 -1.38 7.31 -1.86
CA HIS A 35 -2.52 7.89 -2.52
C HIS A 35 -3.15 6.85 -3.44
N CYS A 36 -4.43 6.53 -3.23
CA CYS A 36 -5.15 5.55 -4.04
C CYS A 36 -6.67 5.74 -3.87
N GLY A 37 -7.36 6.12 -4.94
CA GLY A 37 -8.80 6.37 -4.92
C GLY A 37 -9.69 5.11 -4.93
N ALA A 38 -9.14 3.92 -4.73
CA ALA A 38 -9.90 2.68 -4.73
C ALA A 38 -10.60 2.44 -3.38
N ASP A 39 -11.75 1.76 -3.41
CA ASP A 39 -12.47 1.39 -2.18
C ASP A 39 -11.77 0.27 -1.39
N ARG A 40 -10.86 -0.48 -2.03
CA ARG A 40 -10.03 -1.51 -1.40
C ARG A 40 -8.57 -1.28 -1.78
N VAL A 41 -7.71 -1.22 -0.77
CA VAL A 41 -6.28 -0.97 -0.93
C VAL A 41 -5.50 -2.02 -0.16
N ARG A 42 -4.55 -2.65 -0.83
CA ARG A 42 -3.63 -3.62 -0.25
C ARG A 42 -2.20 -3.12 -0.42
N ILE A 43 -1.51 -2.92 0.69
CA ILE A 43 -0.14 -2.38 0.71
C ILE A 43 0.81 -3.49 1.15
N TRP A 44 1.62 -3.98 0.22
CA TRP A 44 2.65 -4.98 0.47
C TRP A 44 3.96 -4.30 0.86
N LEU A 45 4.61 -4.77 1.92
CA LEU A 45 5.79 -4.15 2.49
C LEU A 45 7.02 -5.06 2.31
N SER A 46 8.05 -4.50 1.66
CA SER A 46 9.33 -5.16 1.43
C SER A 46 10.39 -4.68 2.43
N PRO A 47 11.31 -5.56 2.89
CA PRO A 47 12.43 -5.18 3.76
C PRO A 47 13.42 -4.20 3.10
N GLU A 48 13.38 -4.05 1.78
CA GLU A 48 14.23 -3.09 1.05
C GLU A 48 13.77 -1.63 1.24
N LEU A 49 12.50 -1.44 1.61
CA LEU A 49 11.87 -0.13 1.75
C LEU A 49 11.49 0.18 3.21
N VAL A 50 11.34 -0.83 4.06
CA VAL A 50 10.84 -0.71 5.44
C VAL A 50 11.75 -1.47 6.40
N ASP A 51 12.23 -0.78 7.43
CA ASP A 51 12.94 -1.40 8.55
C ASP A 51 11.93 -1.95 9.56
N PHE A 52 11.63 -3.25 9.49
CA PHE A 52 10.66 -3.92 10.37
C PHE A 52 11.06 -3.95 11.86
N SER A 53 12.29 -3.54 12.21
CA SER A 53 12.67 -3.36 13.62
C SER A 53 12.13 -2.06 14.24
N ARG A 54 11.57 -1.16 13.41
CA ARG A 54 11.02 0.13 13.82
C ARG A 54 9.51 0.19 13.64
N PRO A 55 8.80 1.05 14.40
CA PRO A 55 7.38 1.31 14.16
C PRO A 55 7.12 1.77 12.71
N VAL A 56 5.94 1.43 12.18
CA VAL A 56 5.53 1.82 10.82
C VAL A 56 4.30 2.72 10.90
N ASN A 57 4.40 3.90 10.30
CA ASN A 57 3.29 4.83 10.12
C ASN A 57 2.88 4.82 8.65
N ILE A 58 1.65 4.35 8.38
CA ILE A 58 1.08 4.35 7.03
C ILE A 58 -0.08 5.31 6.98
N THR A 59 -0.07 6.22 6.00
CA THR A 59 -1.21 7.08 5.69
C THR A 59 -1.75 6.75 4.29
N LEU A 60 -3.07 6.77 4.15
CA LEU A 60 -3.79 6.64 2.88
C LEU A 60 -4.69 7.86 2.73
N ASP A 61 -4.44 8.70 1.73
CA ASP A 61 -5.18 9.94 1.49
C ASP A 61 -5.28 10.84 2.75
N GLY A 62 -4.17 10.92 3.49
CA GLY A 62 -4.07 11.65 4.76
C GLY A 62 -4.67 10.94 5.98
N ARG A 63 -5.37 9.81 5.81
CA ARG A 63 -5.92 9.01 6.90
C ARG A 63 -4.87 8.04 7.42
N LYS A 64 -4.66 8.00 8.73
CA LYS A 64 -3.72 7.05 9.33
C LYS A 64 -4.32 5.64 9.35
N LEU A 65 -3.66 4.69 8.68
CA LEU A 65 -4.09 3.30 8.63
C LEU A 65 -3.52 2.47 9.77
N LEU A 66 -2.27 2.73 10.16
CA LEU A 66 -1.57 1.97 11.19
C LEU A 66 -0.59 2.87 11.96
N LYS A 67 -0.40 2.58 13.25
CA LYS A 67 0.57 3.26 14.14
C LYS A 67 1.56 2.31 14.82
N ASP A 68 1.36 0.99 14.75
CA ASP A 68 2.11 0.03 15.55
C ASP A 68 3.10 -0.80 14.73
N ALA A 69 3.90 -1.62 15.41
CA ALA A 69 4.90 -2.48 14.79
C ALA A 69 4.23 -3.50 13.85
N ILE A 70 4.64 -3.53 12.60
CA ILE A 70 4.24 -4.56 11.65
C ILE A 70 5.17 -5.74 11.82
N VAL A 71 4.60 -6.90 12.16
CA VAL A 71 5.37 -8.14 12.31
C VAL A 71 5.35 -8.89 10.98
N PRO A 72 6.51 -9.37 10.47
CA PRO A 72 6.56 -10.22 9.30
C PRO A 72 5.68 -11.48 9.45
N ASP A 73 4.90 -11.82 8.43
CA ASP A 73 4.04 -13.01 8.41
C ASP A 73 4.64 -14.11 7.52
N LYS A 74 5.01 -15.24 8.15
CA LYS A 74 5.55 -16.41 7.45
C LYS A 74 4.57 -16.97 6.42
N ARG A 75 3.26 -16.97 6.69
CA ARG A 75 2.26 -17.48 5.72
C ARG A 75 2.23 -16.61 4.49
N LEU A 76 2.25 -15.30 4.68
CA LEU A 76 2.32 -14.33 3.59
C LEU A 76 3.58 -14.51 2.76
N LEU A 77 4.73 -14.68 3.39
CA LEU A 77 5.99 -14.89 2.68
C LEU A 77 5.97 -16.18 1.84
N LEU A 78 5.41 -17.27 2.38
CA LEU A 78 5.25 -18.51 1.62
C LEU A 78 4.26 -18.35 0.47
N GLU A 79 3.18 -17.60 0.66
CA GLU A 79 2.19 -17.33 -0.37
C GLU A 79 2.74 -16.42 -1.47
N ASP A 80 3.56 -15.42 -1.13
CA ASP A 80 4.27 -14.56 -2.07
C ASP A 80 5.23 -15.38 -2.95
N ILE A 81 6.03 -16.27 -2.35
CA ILE A 81 6.91 -17.18 -3.09
C ILE A 81 6.09 -18.14 -3.96
N ARG A 82 4.94 -18.64 -3.50
CA ARG A 82 4.10 -19.55 -4.29
C ARG A 82 3.48 -18.87 -5.51
N LEU A 83 3.05 -17.62 -5.38
CA LEU A 83 2.34 -16.88 -6.41
C LEU A 83 3.28 -16.17 -7.39
N ARG A 84 4.29 -15.47 -6.88
CA ARG A 84 5.25 -14.70 -7.70
C ARG A 84 6.48 -15.51 -8.10
N THR A 85 6.81 -16.58 -7.37
CA THR A 85 8.06 -17.36 -7.55
C THR A 85 9.34 -16.52 -7.36
N ASP A 86 9.20 -15.31 -6.80
CA ASP A 86 10.31 -14.41 -6.50
C ASP A 86 10.87 -14.73 -5.10
N ARG A 87 12.12 -15.21 -5.07
CA ARG A 87 12.83 -15.56 -3.83
C ARG A 87 13.82 -14.49 -3.39
N GLN A 88 14.07 -13.48 -4.24
CA GLN A 88 15.07 -12.44 -3.98
C GLN A 88 14.43 -11.19 -3.39
N HIS A 89 13.20 -10.86 -3.80
CA HIS A 89 12.48 -9.67 -3.37
C HIS A 89 11.12 -10.00 -2.72
N PRO A 90 11.10 -10.75 -1.60
CA PRO A 90 9.86 -11.16 -0.96
C PRO A 90 9.20 -10.02 -0.17
N PHE A 91 7.87 -10.00 -0.17
CA PHE A 91 7.12 -9.16 0.77
C PHE A 91 7.01 -9.83 2.13
N TRP A 92 7.19 -9.05 3.19
CA TRP A 92 7.20 -9.56 4.58
C TRP A 92 5.88 -9.33 5.30
N ALA A 93 5.12 -8.30 4.90
CA ALA A 93 3.83 -8.00 5.50
C ALA A 93 2.89 -7.35 4.49
N VAL A 94 1.59 -7.37 4.82
CA VAL A 94 0.55 -6.68 4.07
C VAL A 94 -0.34 -5.89 5.02
N VAL A 95 -0.75 -4.71 4.59
CA VAL A 95 -1.78 -3.92 5.25
C VAL A 95 -2.96 -3.79 4.30
N ASP A 96 -4.11 -4.28 4.76
CA ASP A 96 -5.37 -4.18 4.04
C ASP A 96 -6.19 -3.00 4.57
N TRP A 97 -6.79 -2.27 3.65
CA TRP A 97 -7.77 -1.23 3.94
C TRP A 97 -8.98 -1.36 3.03
N GLU A 98 -10.15 -1.19 3.62
CA GLU A 98 -11.42 -1.13 2.90
C GLU A 98 -12.20 0.10 3.36
N LYS A 99 -12.73 0.85 2.40
CA LYS A 99 -13.61 1.97 2.65
C LYS A 99 -14.91 1.43 3.23
N ARG A 100 -15.19 1.77 4.48
CA ARG A 100 -16.48 1.45 5.09
C ARG A 100 -17.60 2.12 4.28
N PRO A 101 -18.66 1.40 3.89
CA PRO A 101 -19.81 2.01 3.24
C PRO A 101 -20.39 3.08 4.17
N ALA A 102 -20.82 4.21 3.60
CA ALA A 102 -21.57 5.20 4.37
C ALA A 102 -22.85 4.54 4.86
N THR A 103 -23.02 4.41 6.18
CA THR A 103 -24.30 3.98 6.76
C THR A 103 -25.36 4.95 6.28
N SER A 104 -26.33 4.46 5.49
CA SER A 104 -27.50 5.25 5.12
C SER A 104 -28.28 5.55 6.39
N PRO A 105 -28.67 6.81 6.66
CA PRO A 105 -29.68 7.08 7.67
C PRO A 105 -31.01 6.51 7.16
N GLU A 106 -31.64 5.64 7.96
CA GLU A 106 -33.03 5.21 7.79
C GLU A 106 -34.01 6.39 7.93
#